data_AF-A0A061R922-F1
#
_entry.id   AF-A0A061R922-F1
#
_cell.length_a   1.000
_cell.length_b   1.000
_cell.length_c   1.000
_cell.angle_alpha   90.00
_cell.angle_beta   90.00
_cell.angle_gamma   90.00
#
_symmetry.space_group_name_H-M   'P 1'
#
loop_
_entity.id
_entity.type
_entity.pdbx_description
1 polymer ?
#
loop_
_entity_poly.entity_id
_entity_poly.type
_entity_poly.pdbx_seq_one_letter_code
_entity_poly.pdbx_strand_id
1 'polypeptide(L)'
;MGEAFRLLLSSLFAAAAGNRIGNHGVKALADMLCQNGSLQKLILAGNGIGDEGVKALADALVCNKTLVELSLSGNQIGDEGGMTLVKALKNNCILKNLDLRWNRMDACSSCKT
;
A
#
# COMPACT_ATOMS: atom_id res chain seq x y z
N MET A 1 21.18 -11.78 -12.34
CA MET A 1 19.93 -11.90 -11.57
C MET A 1 19.01 -10.68 -11.81
N GLY A 2 19.00 -10.11 -13.03
CA GLY A 2 18.71 -8.68 -13.22
C GLY A 2 17.59 -8.28 -14.20
N GLU A 3 16.89 -9.21 -14.85
CA GLU A 3 15.81 -8.86 -15.81
C GLU A 3 14.57 -9.76 -15.62
N ALA A 4 14.76 -11.04 -15.28
CA ALA A 4 13.66 -11.99 -15.04
C ALA A 4 12.76 -11.61 -13.85
N PHE A 5 13.30 -10.98 -12.80
CA PHE A 5 12.51 -10.50 -11.66
C PHE A 5 11.71 -9.22 -11.99
N ARG A 6 12.23 -8.40 -12.91
CA ARG A 6 11.55 -7.21 -13.44
C ARG A 6 10.31 -7.57 -14.27
N LEU A 7 10.39 -8.68 -15.01
CA LEU A 7 9.30 -9.16 -15.86
C LEU A 7 8.18 -9.87 -15.09
N LEU A 8 8.45 -10.50 -13.95
CA LEU A 8 7.41 -11.12 -13.11
C LEU A 8 6.47 -10.07 -12.48
N LEU A 9 6.96 -8.86 -12.23
CA LEU A 9 6.16 -7.75 -11.71
C LEU A 9 5.44 -6.94 -12.80
N SER A 10 5.94 -6.90 -14.03
CA SER A 10 5.26 -6.21 -15.14
C SER A 10 4.18 -7.07 -15.81
N SER A 11 4.33 -8.40 -15.79
CA SER A 11 3.35 -9.34 -16.35
C SER A 11 2.24 -9.72 -15.37
N LEU A 12 2.46 -9.59 -14.06
CA LEU A 12 1.40 -9.69 -13.07
C LEU A 12 0.73 -8.33 -12.89
N PHE A 13 -0.18 -8.01 -13.81
CA PHE A 13 -1.14 -6.93 -13.67
C PHE A 13 -1.64 -6.90 -12.22
N ALA A 14 -1.43 -5.77 -11.54
CA ALA A 14 -1.78 -5.50 -10.14
C ALA A 14 -3.29 -5.63 -9.88
N ALA A 15 -3.80 -6.86 -9.90
CA ALA A 15 -5.16 -7.24 -9.63
C ALA A 15 -5.12 -8.41 -8.65
N ALA A 16 -4.59 -8.14 -7.46
CA ALA A 16 -4.86 -9.01 -6.33
C ALA A 16 -6.20 -8.65 -5.68
N ALA A 17 -7.16 -8.05 -6.41
CA ALA A 17 -8.47 -7.70 -5.87
C ALA A 17 -9.24 -8.99 -5.55
N GLY A 18 -9.37 -9.32 -4.25
CA GLY A 18 -10.16 -10.46 -3.77
C GLY A 18 -9.38 -11.73 -3.41
N ASN A 19 -8.03 -11.72 -3.39
CA ASN A 19 -7.23 -12.93 -3.15
C ASN A 19 -6.92 -13.23 -1.67
N ARG A 20 -7.55 -12.53 -0.71
CA ARG A 20 -7.22 -12.63 0.73
C ARG A 20 -5.70 -12.57 0.97
N ILE A 21 -5.03 -11.59 0.38
CA ILE A 21 -3.59 -11.34 0.62
C ILE A 21 -3.31 -11.28 2.13
N GLY A 22 -4.17 -10.58 2.87
CA GLY A 22 -3.99 -10.33 4.30
C GLY A 22 -2.72 -9.57 4.64
N ASN A 23 -2.40 -9.48 5.93
CA ASN A 23 -1.21 -8.76 6.40
C ASN A 23 0.10 -9.40 5.91
N HIS A 24 0.15 -10.72 5.78
CA HIS A 24 1.36 -11.43 5.37
C HIS A 24 1.69 -11.22 3.89
N GLY A 25 0.69 -11.32 3.00
CA GLY A 25 0.96 -11.15 1.57
C GLY A 25 1.31 -9.70 1.23
N VAL A 26 0.74 -8.70 1.93
CA VAL A 26 1.06 -7.30 1.66
C VAL A 26 2.47 -6.95 2.15
N LYS A 27 2.98 -7.64 3.18
CA LYS A 27 4.36 -7.49 3.64
C LYS A 27 5.35 -7.98 2.57
N ALA A 28 5.11 -9.14 1.97
CA ALA A 28 5.92 -9.63 0.86
C ALA A 28 5.86 -8.68 -0.35
N LEU A 29 4.68 -8.14 -0.65
CA LEU A 29 4.52 -7.11 -1.68
C LEU A 29 5.29 -5.83 -1.36
N ALA A 30 5.31 -5.39 -0.09
CA ALA A 30 6.04 -4.23 0.36
C ALA A 30 7.56 -4.39 0.14
N ASP A 31 8.12 -5.55 0.48
CA ASP A 31 9.54 -5.86 0.25
C ASP A 31 9.88 -5.80 -1.25
N MET A 32 9.00 -6.32 -2.11
CA MET A 32 9.16 -6.24 -3.56
C MET A 32 8.97 -4.83 -4.11
N LEU A 33 8.08 -4.04 -3.51
CA LEU A 33 7.80 -2.67 -3.95
C LEU A 33 9.03 -1.78 -3.81
N CYS A 34 9.82 -1.91 -2.73
CA CYS A 34 11.09 -1.19 -2.57
C CYS A 34 12.08 -1.43 -3.71
N GLN A 35 12.10 -2.66 -4.23
CA GLN A 35 13.03 -3.06 -5.30
C GLN A 35 12.49 -2.73 -6.69
N ASN A 36 11.20 -2.41 -6.79
CA ASN A 36 10.54 -2.09 -8.05
C ASN A 36 10.66 -0.60 -8.38
N GLY A 37 11.50 -0.27 -9.36
CA GLY A 37 11.69 1.08 -9.87
C GLY A 37 10.89 1.40 -11.14
N SER A 38 9.77 0.71 -11.42
CA SER A 38 8.95 0.96 -12.61
C SER A 38 7.44 0.95 -12.35
N LEU A 39 6.99 0.36 -11.25
CA LEU A 39 5.58 0.27 -10.92
C LEU A 39 5.03 1.65 -10.57
N GLN A 40 4.06 2.11 -11.36
CA GLN A 40 3.39 3.41 -11.16
C GLN A 40 2.03 3.29 -10.48
N LYS A 41 1.37 2.13 -10.58
CA LYS A 41 0.01 1.91 -10.07
C LYS A 41 -0.12 0.56 -9.37
N LEU A 42 -0.68 0.58 -8.17
CA LEU A 42 -0.91 -0.62 -7.35
C LEU A 42 -2.34 -0.62 -6.78
N ILE A 43 -3.10 -1.68 -7.08
CA ILE A 43 -4.47 -1.85 -6.59
C ILE A 43 -4.52 -3.07 -5.68
N LEU A 44 -4.85 -2.82 -4.42
CA LEU A 44 -4.97 -3.82 -3.35
C LEU A 44 -6.35 -3.75 -2.69
N ALA A 45 -7.37 -3.31 -3.43
CA ALA A 45 -8.71 -3.19 -2.90
C ALA A 45 -9.31 -4.57 -2.49
N GLY A 46 -10.03 -4.62 -1.37
CA GLY A 46 -10.76 -5.83 -0.97
C GLY A 46 -9.89 -7.00 -0.50
N ASN A 47 -8.73 -6.75 0.10
CA ASN A 47 -7.73 -7.78 0.43
C ASN A 47 -7.63 -8.16 1.90
N GLY A 48 -8.47 -7.57 2.75
CA GLY A 48 -8.42 -7.80 4.20
C GLY A 48 -7.10 -7.33 4.82
N ILE A 49 -6.49 -6.29 4.27
CA ILE A 49 -5.28 -5.66 4.83
C ILE A 49 -5.69 -4.88 6.08
N GLY A 50 -5.07 -5.17 7.21
CA GLY A 50 -5.21 -4.40 8.45
C GLY A 50 -4.03 -3.44 8.68
N ASP A 51 -4.00 -2.84 9.86
CA ASP A 51 -3.00 -1.82 10.22
C ASP A 51 -1.55 -2.33 10.16
N GLU A 52 -1.31 -3.56 10.60
CA GLU A 52 0.02 -4.18 10.52
C GLU A 52 0.52 -4.35 9.08
N GLY A 53 -0.38 -4.76 8.18
CA GLY A 53 -0.06 -4.91 6.77
C GLY A 53 0.23 -3.56 6.11
N VAL A 54 -0.57 -2.56 6.44
CA VAL A 54 -0.35 -1.18 5.97
C VAL A 54 0.96 -0.59 6.47
N LYS A 55 1.40 -0.93 7.69
CA LYS A 55 2.67 -0.44 8.23
C LYS A 55 3.85 -0.87 7.37
N ALA A 56 3.90 -2.14 6.97
CA ALA A 56 4.93 -2.63 6.04
C ALA A 56 4.86 -1.90 4.69
N LEU A 57 3.65 -1.68 4.17
CA LEU A 57 3.46 -0.96 2.92
C LEU A 57 3.89 0.51 3.02
N ALA A 58 3.66 1.16 4.17
CA ALA A 58 4.07 2.53 4.44
C ALA A 58 5.59 2.68 4.43
N ASP A 59 6.32 1.75 5.06
CA ASP A 59 7.78 1.72 5.00
C ASP A 59 8.28 1.54 3.55
N ALA A 60 7.63 0.67 2.79
CA ALA A 60 7.96 0.47 1.38
C ALA A 60 7.66 1.68 0.50
N LEU A 61 6.60 2.43 0.80
CA LEU A 61 6.30 3.70 0.12
C LEU A 61 7.39 4.73 0.34
N VAL A 62 8.04 4.79 1.51
CA VAL A 62 9.13 5.75 1.74
C VAL A 62 10.32 5.45 0.81
N CYS A 63 10.62 4.18 0.60
CA CYS A 63 11.70 3.71 -0.27
C CYS A 63 11.36 3.79 -1.75
N ASN A 64 10.12 3.46 -2.14
CA ASN A 64 9.69 3.45 -3.52
C ASN A 64 9.55 4.89 -4.08
N LYS A 65 10.25 5.18 -5.18
CA LYS A 65 10.24 6.50 -5.85
C LYS A 65 9.52 6.51 -7.19
N THR A 66 8.69 5.52 -7.50
CA THR A 66 8.00 5.40 -8.79
C THR A 66 6.50 5.24 -8.70
N LEU A 67 5.97 4.78 -7.57
CA LEU A 67 4.55 4.56 -7.39
C LEU A 67 3.81 5.91 -7.28
N VAL A 68 2.88 6.13 -8.21
CA VAL A 68 2.08 7.36 -8.32
C VAL A 68 0.66 7.13 -7.80
N GLU A 69 0.12 5.92 -7.97
CA GLU A 69 -1.24 5.58 -7.57
C GLU A 69 -1.29 4.31 -6.70
N LEU A 70 -1.95 4.41 -5.54
CA LEU A 70 -2.20 3.29 -4.63
C LEU A 70 -3.67 3.24 -4.24
N SER A 71 -4.32 2.09 -4.44
CA SER A 71 -5.68 1.84 -3.95
C SER A 71 -5.69 0.75 -2.90
N LEU A 72 -6.14 1.10 -1.71
CA LEU A 72 -6.35 0.24 -0.55
C LEU A 72 -7.84 0.20 -0.15
N SER A 73 -8.73 0.51 -1.08
CA SER A 73 -10.17 0.57 -0.80
C SER A 73 -10.75 -0.77 -0.35
N GLY A 74 -11.69 -0.78 0.59
CA GLY A 74 -12.36 -2.04 0.99
C GLY A 74 -11.48 -2.97 1.82
N ASN A 75 -10.54 -2.42 2.58
CA ASN A 75 -9.69 -3.17 3.50
C ASN A 75 -10.12 -2.95 4.96
N GLN A 76 -9.32 -3.44 5.90
CA GLN A 76 -9.60 -3.39 7.34
C GLN A 76 -8.66 -2.42 8.06
N ILE A 77 -8.24 -1.35 7.36
CA ILE A 77 -7.33 -0.33 7.89
C ILE A 77 -8.10 0.56 8.86
N GLY A 78 -7.63 0.68 10.10
CA GLY A 78 -8.12 1.58 11.14
C GLY A 78 -7.28 2.86 11.23
N ASP A 79 -7.54 3.64 12.27
CA ASP A 79 -6.91 4.96 12.48
C ASP A 79 -5.39 4.87 12.61
N GLU A 80 -4.88 3.82 13.25
CA GLU A 80 -3.43 3.62 13.42
C GLU A 80 -2.73 3.38 12.08
N GLY A 81 -3.31 2.53 11.23
CA GLY A 81 -2.81 2.31 9.87
C GLY A 81 -2.92 3.57 9.02
N GLY A 82 -4.02 4.31 9.13
CA GLY A 82 -4.21 5.60 8.48
C GLY A 82 -3.13 6.62 8.86
N MET A 83 -2.86 6.80 10.16
CA MET A 83 -1.79 7.69 10.65
C MET A 83 -0.41 7.26 10.15
N THR A 84 -0.17 5.96 10.05
CA THR A 84 1.10 5.40 9.55
C THR A 84 1.30 5.75 8.07
N LEU A 85 0.25 5.61 7.25
CA LEU A 85 0.28 6.05 5.84
C LEU A 85 0.56 7.55 5.73
N VAL A 86 -0.12 8.39 6.51
CA VAL A 86 0.11 9.84 6.51
C VAL A 86 1.56 10.19 6.81
N LYS A 87 2.19 9.51 7.79
CA LYS A 87 3.61 9.71 8.11
C LYS A 87 4.52 9.31 6.94
N ALA A 88 4.25 8.20 6.28
CA ALA A 88 5.02 7.77 5.11
C ALA A 88 4.86 8.73 3.92
N LEU A 89 3.65 9.22 3.66
CA LEU A 89 3.38 10.20 2.59
C LEU A 89 4.11 11.52 2.81
N LYS A 90 4.29 11.97 4.05
CA LYS A 90 5.13 13.16 4.33
C LYS A 90 6.57 13.00 3.82
N ASN A 91 7.06 11.77 3.76
CA ASN A 91 8.41 11.44 3.28
C ASN A 91 8.41 10.90 1.83
N ASN A 92 7.24 10.80 1.18
CA ASN A 92 7.10 10.36 -0.20
C ASN A 92 6.37 11.43 -1.02
N CYS A 93 7.13 12.15 -1.86
CA CYS A 93 6.60 13.19 -2.75
C CYS A 93 6.17 12.68 -4.13
N ILE A 94 6.23 11.36 -4.38
CA ILE A 94 5.93 10.74 -5.69
C ILE A 94 4.49 10.26 -5.76
N LEU A 95 3.97 9.67 -4.67
CA LEU A 95 2.59 9.20 -4.64
C LEU A 95 1.64 10.40 -4.73
N LYS A 96 0.79 10.41 -5.77
CA LYS A 96 -0.18 11.48 -6.01
C LYS A 96 -1.59 11.07 -5.63
N ASN A 97 -1.93 9.80 -5.84
CA ASN A 97 -3.28 9.28 -5.65
C ASN A 97 -3.27 8.14 -4.62
N LEU A 98 -3.98 8.33 -3.51
CA LEU A 98 -4.21 7.31 -2.49
C LEU A 98 -5.72 7.14 -2.27
N ASP A 99 -6.22 5.93 -2.51
CA ASP A 99 -7.62 5.58 -2.25
C ASP A 99 -7.74 4.68 -1.02
N LEU A 100 -8.35 5.20 0.05
CA LEU A 100 -8.60 4.50 1.30
C LEU A 100 -10.09 4.36 1.62
N ARG A 101 -10.97 4.52 0.63
CA ARG A 101 -12.43 4.38 0.84
C ARG A 101 -12.78 3.00 1.39
N TRP A 102 -13.93 2.88 2.05
CA TRP A 102 -14.41 1.59 2.57
C TRP A 102 -13.41 0.87 3.50
N ASN A 103 -12.67 1.64 4.31
CA ASN A 103 -11.83 1.12 5.40
C ASN A 103 -12.49 1.40 6.76
N ARG A 104 -11.86 0.94 7.84
CA ARG A 104 -12.32 1.08 9.23
C ARG A 104 -11.78 2.33 9.93
N MET A 105 -11.25 3.29 9.17
CA MET A 105 -10.80 4.56 9.74
C MET A 105 -12.03 5.31 10.24
N ASP A 106 -12.10 5.52 11.54
CA ASP A 106 -13.14 6.34 12.14
C ASP A 106 -12.65 7.79 12.04
N ALA A 107 -13.45 8.67 11.42
CA ALA A 107 -13.01 10.04 11.09
C ALA A 107 -12.79 10.93 12.34
N CYS A 108 -12.85 10.36 13.54
CA CYS A 108 -12.92 11.07 14.81
C CYS A 108 -11.73 10.77 15.73
N SER A 109 -10.49 10.82 15.23
CA SER A 109 -9.30 10.91 16.09
C SER A 109 -8.85 12.35 16.37
N SER A 110 -9.54 13.36 15.82
CA SER A 110 -9.31 14.78 16.11
C SER A 110 -10.31 15.42 17.10
N CYS A 111 -11.31 14.69 17.62
CA CYS A 111 -12.08 15.17 18.77
C CYS A 111 -11.38 14.78 20.09
N LYS A 112 -10.16 15.27 20.29
CA LYS A 112 -9.62 15.45 21.63
C LYS A 112 -9.33 16.94 21.79
N THR A 113 -10.34 17.62 22.34
CA THR A 113 -10.29 18.96 22.94
C THR A 113 -9.21 19.02 24.02
#